data_AF-A0A366MCY6-F1
#
_entry.id   AF-A0A366MCY6-F1
#
_cell.length_a   1.000
_cell.length_b   1.000
_cell.length_c   1.000
_cell.angle_alpha   90.00
_cell.angle_beta   90.00
_cell.angle_gamma   90.00
#
_symmetry.space_group_name_H-M   'P 1'
#
loop_
_entity.id
_entity.type
_entity.pdbx_description
1 polymer ?
#
loop_
_entity_poly.entity_id
_entity_poly.type
_entity_poly.pdbx_seq_one_letter_code
_entity_poly.pdbx_strand_id
1 'polypeptide(L)'
;MKKPNLKNILKRFTIIDVLIVIVIIGTIVFALMYTGGDEEKSESVSFDSSTMNKLAEKYLSFYQEGKIVKTHVGGYNSSDRKYQELYGTIIWVDDNKGSDVQVLIDIDGDSKSQSILARLYKDNKNADLYIEHITLETDGKKYENLTEIQINPKNIGSLDEITNNIGNNTNYTISGKISTNEKDSETYQQLSNELFLNGRKQSTKPINENTYDQIQLIMANKTEINIASEILGNIDGQTGILTIRIYNSNPEDIQQIENSFDVFNIRKIT
;
A
#
# COMPACT_ATOMS: atom_id res chain seq x y z
N MET A 1 55.10 -20.87 -2.18
CA MET A 1 53.84 -21.01 -1.39
C MET A 1 53.38 -22.46 -1.47
N LYS A 2 53.24 -23.16 -0.33
CA LYS A 2 52.84 -24.58 -0.28
C LYS A 2 51.32 -24.71 -0.47
N LYS A 3 50.87 -25.59 -1.37
CA LYS A 3 49.44 -25.93 -1.54
C LYS A 3 48.89 -26.59 -0.26
N PRO A 4 47.68 -26.24 0.19
CA PRO A 4 47.06 -26.88 1.35
C PRO A 4 46.78 -28.36 1.05
N ASN A 5 47.21 -29.23 1.97
CA ASN A 5 47.18 -30.68 1.82
C ASN A 5 45.87 -31.21 2.44
N LEU A 6 44.81 -31.36 1.62
CA LEU A 6 43.46 -31.77 2.03
C LEU A 6 43.42 -33.07 2.86
N LYS A 7 44.39 -33.97 2.68
CA LYS A 7 44.48 -35.24 3.44
C LYS A 7 44.67 -35.05 4.94
N ASN A 8 45.25 -33.94 5.39
CA ASN A 8 45.46 -33.68 6.83
C ASN A 8 44.24 -33.07 7.52
N ILE A 9 43.29 -32.50 6.77
CA ILE A 9 42.04 -31.95 7.31
C ILE A 9 41.07 -33.09 7.62
N LEU A 10 41.01 -34.10 6.76
CA LEU A 10 40.15 -35.28 6.92
C LEU A 10 40.52 -36.19 8.11
N LYS A 11 41.77 -36.15 8.61
CA LYS A 11 42.20 -36.96 9.76
C LYS A 11 41.79 -36.40 11.13
N ARG A 12 41.24 -35.17 11.18
CA ARG A 12 40.77 -34.53 12.41
C ARG A 12 39.26 -34.55 12.58
N PHE A 13 38.53 -35.15 11.63
CA PHE A 13 37.09 -35.34 11.75
C PHE A 13 36.81 -36.54 12.66
N THR A 14 36.28 -36.26 13.83
CA THR A 14 35.83 -37.26 14.79
C THR A 14 34.42 -37.70 14.42
N ILE A 15 34.00 -38.91 14.84
CA ILE A 15 32.62 -39.41 14.61
C ILE A 15 31.57 -38.43 15.14
N ILE A 16 31.90 -37.69 16.21
CA ILE A 16 31.08 -36.63 16.80
C ILE A 16 30.86 -35.47 15.81
N ASP A 17 31.88 -35.07 15.07
CA ASP A 17 31.77 -33.98 14.09
C ASP A 17 30.86 -34.36 12.92
N VAL A 18 30.87 -35.64 12.51
CA VAL A 18 29.96 -36.17 11.49
C VAL A 18 28.52 -36.19 11.99
N LEU A 19 28.29 -36.57 13.25
CA LEU A 19 26.96 -36.52 13.88
C LEU A 19 26.41 -35.10 13.96
N ILE A 20 27.23 -34.12 14.31
CA ILE A 20 26.83 -32.70 14.34
C ILE A 20 26.41 -32.23 12.94
N VAL A 21 27.18 -32.57 11.90
CA VAL A 21 26.85 -32.19 10.52
C VAL A 21 25.53 -32.83 10.07
N ILE A 22 25.30 -34.11 10.40
CA ILE A 22 24.03 -34.80 10.06
C ILE A 22 22.85 -34.15 10.78
N VAL A 23 23.00 -33.78 12.07
CA VAL A 23 21.94 -33.08 12.81
C VAL A 23 21.67 -31.71 12.19
N ILE A 24 22.69 -30.93 11.85
CA ILE A 24 22.53 -29.62 11.20
C ILE A 24 21.81 -29.77 9.85
N ILE A 25 22.23 -30.71 9.01
CA ILE A 25 21.58 -30.98 7.71
C ILE A 25 20.13 -31.45 7.95
N GLY A 26 19.91 -32.30 8.96
CA GLY A 26 18.58 -32.76 9.37
C GLY A 26 17.68 -31.62 9.78
N THR A 27 18.16 -30.66 10.58
CA THR A 27 17.39 -29.48 11.00
C THR A 27 17.09 -28.55 9.82
N ILE A 28 18.04 -28.37 8.89
CA ILE A 28 17.83 -27.57 7.67
C ILE A 28 16.77 -28.23 6.78
N VAL A 29 16.88 -29.55 6.56
CA VAL A 29 15.92 -30.32 5.76
C VAL A 29 14.54 -30.36 6.43
N PHE A 30 14.49 -30.48 7.77
CA PHE A 30 13.24 -30.43 8.52
C PHE A 30 12.58 -29.05 8.45
N ALA A 31 13.35 -27.96 8.57
CA ALA A 31 12.86 -26.60 8.39
C ALA A 31 12.35 -26.36 6.95
N LEU A 32 13.02 -26.92 5.94
CA LEU A 32 12.59 -26.83 4.54
C LEU A 32 11.33 -27.68 4.25
N MET A 33 11.15 -28.82 4.91
CA MET A 33 9.92 -29.62 4.77
C MET A 33 8.73 -29.00 5.51
N TYR A 34 8.93 -28.41 6.69
CA TYR A 34 7.86 -27.73 7.44
C TYR A 34 7.45 -26.38 6.82
N THR A 35 8.31 -25.78 5.99
CA THR A 35 7.98 -24.59 5.18
C THR A 35 7.42 -24.94 3.79
N GLY A 36 7.27 -26.24 3.50
CA GLY A 36 6.83 -26.79 2.22
C GLY A 36 5.40 -27.37 2.23
N GLY A 37 4.61 -27.10 3.27
CA GLY A 37 3.16 -27.27 3.22
C GLY A 37 2.50 -26.05 2.57
N ASP A 38 1.34 -26.23 1.92
CA ASP A 38 0.50 -25.18 1.33
C ASP A 38 -0.08 -24.22 2.40
N GLU A 39 0.78 -23.56 3.16
CA GLU A 39 0.42 -22.59 4.18
C GLU A 39 0.68 -21.18 3.65
N GLU A 40 -0.26 -20.28 3.93
CA GLU A 40 -0.12 -18.83 3.91
C GLU A 40 1.30 -18.40 4.29
N LYS A 41 2.16 -18.19 3.27
CA LYS A 41 3.60 -17.96 3.52
C LYS A 41 3.77 -16.62 4.20
N SER A 42 4.18 -16.67 5.46
CA SER A 42 4.59 -15.46 6.17
C SER A 42 5.83 -14.88 5.49
N GLU A 43 5.78 -13.60 5.17
CA GLU A 43 6.89 -12.84 4.60
C GLU A 43 7.10 -11.57 5.44
N SER A 44 8.36 -11.24 5.72
CA SER A 44 8.75 -10.02 6.42
C SER A 44 9.91 -9.37 5.67
N VAL A 45 9.82 -8.06 5.42
CA VAL A 45 10.86 -7.27 4.74
C VAL A 45 11.00 -5.91 5.42
N SER A 46 12.20 -5.58 5.86
CA SER A 46 12.52 -4.30 6.50
C SER A 46 13.18 -3.32 5.53
N PHE A 47 12.89 -2.04 5.74
CA PHE A 47 13.37 -0.90 4.97
C PHE A 47 13.91 0.17 5.90
N ASP A 48 14.99 0.79 5.46
CA ASP A 48 15.63 1.93 6.11
C ASP A 48 15.81 3.07 5.09
N SER A 49 16.47 4.17 5.51
CA SER A 49 16.73 5.32 4.64
C SER A 49 17.41 4.99 3.30
N SER A 50 18.16 3.88 3.21
CA SER A 50 18.89 3.48 2.00
C SER A 50 18.07 2.63 1.03
N THR A 51 16.98 2.04 1.53
CA THR A 51 16.14 1.07 0.81
C THR A 51 14.67 1.48 0.72
N MET A 52 14.29 2.61 1.32
CA MET A 52 12.90 3.07 1.39
C MET A 52 12.23 3.20 0.03
N ASN A 53 13.00 3.49 -1.02
CA ASN A 53 12.48 3.57 -2.39
C ASN A 53 11.86 2.26 -2.91
N LYS A 54 12.13 1.12 -2.27
CA LYS A 54 11.57 -0.19 -2.62
C LYS A 54 10.34 -0.56 -1.80
N LEU A 55 10.01 0.22 -0.77
CA LEU A 55 8.91 -0.08 0.15
C LEU A 55 7.59 -0.20 -0.60
N ALA A 56 7.29 0.79 -1.43
CA ALA A 56 6.03 0.86 -2.15
C ALA A 56 5.90 -0.26 -3.18
N GLU A 57 6.98 -0.60 -3.89
CA GLU A 57 7.01 -1.74 -4.80
C GLU A 57 6.68 -3.05 -4.04
N LYS A 58 7.33 -3.28 -2.90
CA LYS A 58 7.06 -4.49 -2.10
C LYS A 58 5.64 -4.48 -1.51
N TYR A 59 5.17 -3.35 -0.99
CA TYR A 59 3.79 -3.21 -0.53
C TYR A 59 2.79 -3.51 -1.65
N LEU A 60 2.99 -2.93 -2.84
CA LEU A 60 2.13 -3.15 -4.00
C LEU A 60 2.09 -4.62 -4.41
N SER A 61 3.21 -5.36 -4.30
CA SER A 61 3.20 -6.81 -4.55
C SER A 61 2.25 -7.57 -3.61
N PHE A 62 2.28 -7.25 -2.31
CA PHE A 62 1.37 -7.86 -1.33
C PHE A 62 -0.09 -7.42 -1.56
N TYR A 63 -0.29 -6.14 -1.83
CA TYR A 63 -1.60 -5.55 -2.10
C TYR A 63 -2.27 -6.16 -3.34
N GLN A 64 -1.52 -6.43 -4.41
CA GLN A 64 -2.00 -7.09 -5.63
C GLN A 64 -2.40 -8.55 -5.40
N GLU A 65 -1.80 -9.21 -4.41
CA GLU A 65 -2.17 -10.56 -3.96
C GLU A 65 -3.32 -10.54 -2.94
N GLY A 66 -3.79 -9.35 -2.55
CA GLY A 66 -4.87 -9.18 -1.57
C GLY A 66 -4.47 -9.47 -0.13
N LYS A 67 -3.16 -9.51 0.16
CA LYS A 67 -2.63 -9.75 1.50
C LYS A 67 -2.90 -8.55 2.42
N ILE A 68 -3.20 -8.84 3.68
CA ILE A 68 -3.26 -7.83 4.74
C ILE A 68 -1.83 -7.58 5.22
N VAL A 69 -1.35 -6.34 5.07
CA VAL A 69 0.03 -5.97 5.39
C VAL A 69 0.09 -5.35 6.78
N LYS A 70 0.67 -6.08 7.72
CA LYS A 70 1.08 -5.57 9.02
C LYS A 70 2.40 -4.82 8.90
N THR A 71 2.65 -3.93 9.85
CA THR A 71 3.88 -3.15 9.88
C THR A 71 4.36 -2.87 11.28
N HIS A 72 5.68 -2.78 11.39
CA HIS A 72 6.39 -2.22 12.54
C HIS A 72 7.17 -1.01 12.03
N VAL A 73 6.86 0.17 12.55
CA VAL A 73 7.49 1.44 12.13
C VAL A 73 8.17 2.11 13.30
N GLY A 74 9.44 2.45 13.11
CA GLY A 74 10.24 3.21 14.06
C GLY A 74 10.58 4.57 13.50
N GLY A 75 10.51 5.59 14.36
CA GLY A 75 10.85 6.94 13.95
C GLY A 75 10.50 8.00 14.98
N TYR A 76 10.46 9.26 14.54
CA TYR A 76 10.26 10.41 15.41
C TYR A 76 8.88 11.01 15.23
N ASN A 77 8.14 11.18 16.34
CA ASN A 77 6.87 11.91 16.35
C ASN A 77 7.09 13.33 15.83
N SER A 78 6.21 13.80 14.94
CA SER A 78 6.39 15.10 14.29
C SER A 78 6.20 16.29 15.24
N SER A 79 5.40 16.13 16.29
CA SER A 79 5.02 17.19 17.22
C SER A 79 6.04 17.36 18.34
N ASP A 80 6.49 16.27 18.96
CA ASP A 80 7.38 16.33 20.13
C ASP A 80 8.80 15.79 19.89
N ARG A 81 9.08 15.29 18.69
CA ARG A 81 10.38 14.77 18.25
C ARG A 81 10.89 13.59 19.06
N LYS A 82 10.04 12.92 19.84
CA LYS A 82 10.44 11.70 20.54
C LYS A 82 10.40 10.51 19.61
N TYR A 83 11.37 9.63 19.83
CA TYR A 83 11.42 8.35 19.16
C TYR A 83 10.30 7.43 19.66
N GLN A 84 9.62 6.75 18.74
CA GLN A 84 8.57 5.79 19.03
C GLN A 84 8.64 4.60 18.06
N GLU A 85 8.26 3.43 18.57
CA GLU A 85 8.06 2.20 17.78
C GLU A 85 6.56 1.89 17.82
N LEU A 86 5.96 1.73 16.64
CA LEU A 86 4.53 1.52 16.50
C LEU A 86 4.26 0.28 15.63
N TYR A 87 3.20 -0.44 15.99
CA TYR A 87 2.73 -1.62 15.28
C TYR A 87 1.33 -1.37 14.74
N GLY A 88 1.04 -1.85 13.54
CA GLY A 88 -0.27 -1.64 12.95
C GLY A 88 -0.46 -2.31 11.60
N THR A 89 -1.51 -1.89 10.90
CA THR A 89 -1.89 -2.38 9.56
C THR A 89 -1.75 -1.24 8.56
N ILE A 90 -1.08 -1.48 7.44
CA ILE A 90 -1.00 -0.49 6.37
C ILE A 90 -2.31 -0.48 5.58
N ILE A 91 -2.96 0.67 5.58
CA ILE A 91 -4.25 0.89 4.89
C ILE A 91 -4.10 1.75 3.64
N TRP A 92 -2.96 2.41 3.44
CA TRP A 92 -2.65 3.18 2.24
C TRP A 92 -1.15 3.42 2.08
N VAL A 93 -0.68 3.41 0.83
CA VAL A 93 0.66 3.84 0.45
C VAL A 93 0.58 4.72 -0.78
N ASP A 94 1.25 5.86 -0.75
CA ASP A 94 1.59 6.64 -1.93
C ASP A 94 3.09 6.67 -2.08
N ASP A 95 3.51 6.54 -3.32
CA ASP A 95 4.90 6.57 -3.69
C ASP A 95 5.11 7.37 -4.96
N ASN A 96 5.81 8.48 -4.79
CA ASN A 96 6.34 9.24 -5.91
C ASN A 96 7.66 8.63 -6.40
N LYS A 97 7.63 7.36 -6.85
CA LYS A 97 8.78 6.63 -7.41
C LYS A 97 10.00 6.59 -6.48
N GLY A 98 9.77 6.37 -5.20
CA GLY A 98 10.75 6.31 -4.11
C GLY A 98 11.25 7.66 -3.60
N SER A 99 10.79 8.78 -4.16
CA SER A 99 11.26 10.11 -3.75
C SER A 99 10.53 10.68 -2.52
N ASP A 100 9.25 10.33 -2.36
CA ASP A 100 8.34 10.74 -1.29
C ASP A 100 7.41 9.57 -0.96
N VAL A 101 7.87 8.71 -0.03
CA VAL A 101 7.09 7.57 0.47
C VAL A 101 6.21 8.04 1.60
N GLN A 102 4.90 7.77 1.46
CA GLN A 102 3.89 8.07 2.45
C GLN A 102 3.12 6.80 2.78
N VAL A 103 2.94 6.51 4.06
CA VAL A 103 2.28 5.30 4.54
C VAL A 103 1.24 5.69 5.58
N LEU A 104 -0.02 5.33 5.36
CA LEU A 104 -1.08 5.49 6.36
C LEU A 104 -1.24 4.16 7.10
N ILE A 105 -1.15 4.23 8.43
CA ILE A 105 -1.11 3.06 9.30
C ILE A 105 -2.25 3.14 10.32
N ASP A 106 -3.04 2.08 10.40
CA ASP A 106 -4.00 1.84 11.46
C ASP A 106 -3.29 1.13 12.63
N ILE A 107 -3.14 1.80 13.76
CA ILE A 107 -2.29 1.35 14.88
C ILE A 107 -3.02 0.32 15.75
N ASP A 108 -2.34 -0.78 16.06
CA ASP A 108 -2.91 -1.85 16.89
C ASP A 108 -3.11 -1.37 18.35
N GLY A 109 -4.24 -1.74 18.96
CA GLY A 109 -4.47 -1.59 20.41
C GLY A 109 -4.99 -0.24 20.89
N ASP A 110 -5.17 0.74 20.01
CA ASP A 110 -5.77 2.03 20.36
C ASP A 110 -7.14 2.18 19.70
N SER A 111 -8.18 1.81 20.45
CA SER A 111 -9.58 1.88 20.02
C SER A 111 -10.10 3.33 19.84
N LYS A 112 -9.25 4.34 20.05
CA LYS A 112 -9.59 5.77 19.95
C LYS A 112 -8.69 6.56 19.01
N SER A 113 -7.55 6.03 18.57
CA SER A 113 -6.67 6.77 17.65
C SER A 113 -7.06 6.57 16.20
N GLN A 114 -7.22 7.70 15.52
CA GLN A 114 -7.21 7.81 14.06
C GLN A 114 -5.92 7.20 13.50
N SER A 115 -5.97 6.71 12.28
CA SER A 115 -4.79 6.27 11.54
C SER A 115 -3.72 7.37 11.50
N ILE A 116 -2.45 6.96 11.52
CA ILE A 116 -1.32 7.89 11.48
C ILE A 116 -0.70 7.93 10.08
N LEU A 117 -0.27 9.11 9.65
CA LEU A 117 0.52 9.27 8.44
C LEU A 117 2.01 9.25 8.79
N ALA A 118 2.70 8.22 8.33
CA ALA A 118 4.15 8.10 8.40
C ALA A 118 4.80 8.53 7.08
N ARG A 119 5.85 9.36 7.14
CA ARG A 119 6.56 9.86 5.94
C ARG A 119 8.07 9.86 6.15
N LEU A 120 8.83 9.92 5.07
CA LEU A 120 10.24 10.28 5.13
C LEU A 120 10.42 11.73 5.63
N TYR A 121 11.48 11.98 6.40
CA TYR A 121 11.88 13.34 6.79
C TYR A 121 12.47 14.09 5.59
N LYS A 122 11.60 14.64 4.74
CA LYS A 122 11.97 15.55 3.64
C LYS A 122 10.99 16.71 3.56
N ASP A 123 11.52 17.90 3.32
CA ASP A 123 10.79 19.10 2.91
C ASP A 123 9.65 19.55 3.84
N ASN A 124 9.73 19.27 5.16
CA ASN A 124 8.78 19.72 6.19
C ASN A 124 7.30 19.39 5.89
N LYS A 125 7.03 18.32 5.13
CA LYS A 125 5.65 17.95 4.87
C LYS A 125 4.99 17.41 6.14
N ASN A 126 3.68 17.68 6.26
CA ASN A 126 2.87 17.22 7.38
C ASN A 126 2.92 15.68 7.44
N ALA A 127 3.23 15.17 8.62
CA ALA A 127 3.23 13.76 9.00
C ALA A 127 2.92 13.69 10.49
N ASP A 128 2.41 12.56 10.96
CA ASP A 128 2.34 12.25 12.39
C ASP A 128 3.65 11.64 12.89
N LEU A 129 4.33 10.88 12.01
CA LEU A 129 5.59 10.19 12.27
C LEU A 129 6.57 10.37 11.11
N TYR A 130 7.83 10.68 11.42
CA TYR A 130 8.93 10.63 10.46
C TYR A 130 9.67 9.30 10.56
N ILE A 131 9.63 8.52 9.47
CA ILE A 131 10.13 7.15 9.39
C ILE A 131 11.66 7.15 9.45
N GLU A 132 12.22 6.38 10.39
CA GLU A 132 13.62 5.97 10.40
C GLU A 132 13.76 4.57 9.79
N HIS A 133 12.93 3.63 10.24
CA HIS A 133 12.79 2.30 9.66
C HIS A 133 11.34 1.84 9.64
N ILE A 134 11.05 0.88 8.77
CA ILE A 134 9.74 0.26 8.69
C ILE A 134 9.86 -1.16 8.15
N THR A 135 9.09 -2.08 8.73
CA THR A 135 8.99 -3.46 8.28
C THR A 135 7.61 -3.72 7.73
N LEU A 136 7.53 -4.39 6.58
CA LEU A 136 6.30 -4.93 6.02
C LEU A 136 6.21 -6.41 6.36
N GLU A 137 5.09 -6.82 6.94
CA GLU A 137 4.85 -8.19 7.37
C GLU A 137 3.50 -8.67 6.84
N THR A 138 3.47 -9.91 6.36
CA THR A 138 2.24 -10.63 6.04
C THR A 138 2.32 -11.97 6.74
N ASP A 139 1.24 -12.37 7.42
CA ASP A 139 1.05 -13.75 7.89
C ASP A 139 0.39 -14.63 6.81
N GLY A 140 0.12 -14.03 5.65
CA GLY A 140 -0.48 -14.65 4.48
C GLY A 140 -2.00 -14.59 4.47
N LYS A 141 -2.62 -13.99 5.50
CA LYS A 141 -4.04 -13.64 5.48
C LYS A 141 -4.35 -12.71 4.33
N LYS A 142 -5.50 -12.95 3.70
CA LYS A 142 -6.05 -12.15 2.62
C LYS A 142 -7.46 -11.68 2.93
N TYR A 143 -7.91 -10.69 2.18
CA TYR A 143 -9.34 -10.38 2.09
C TYR A 143 -10.08 -11.54 1.41
N GLU A 144 -11.18 -12.00 2.01
CA GLU A 144 -11.87 -13.23 1.56
C GLU A 144 -12.44 -13.13 0.14
N ASN A 145 -13.00 -11.97 -0.20
CA ASN A 145 -13.60 -11.71 -1.52
C ASN A 145 -13.08 -10.38 -2.06
N LEU A 146 -11.80 -10.32 -2.43
CA LEU A 146 -11.24 -9.12 -3.03
C LEU A 146 -11.53 -9.09 -4.54
N THR A 147 -12.22 -8.05 -5.00
CA THR A 147 -12.56 -7.90 -6.41
C THR A 147 -12.02 -6.58 -6.95
N GLU A 148 -11.28 -6.63 -8.05
CA GLU A 148 -10.89 -5.47 -8.84
C GLU A 148 -11.79 -5.38 -10.08
N ILE A 149 -12.45 -4.25 -10.27
CA ILE A 149 -13.29 -3.95 -11.43
C ILE A 149 -12.66 -2.78 -12.18
N GLN A 150 -12.39 -2.95 -13.47
CA GLN A 150 -11.89 -1.89 -14.32
C GLN A 150 -13.01 -1.36 -15.20
N ILE A 151 -13.19 -0.04 -15.17
CA ILE A 151 -14.23 0.66 -15.92
C ILE A 151 -13.61 1.49 -17.04
N ASN A 152 -14.32 1.56 -18.17
CA ASN A 152 -13.87 2.29 -19.34
C ASN A 152 -13.86 3.81 -19.09
N PRO A 153 -13.01 4.55 -19.84
CA PRO A 153 -13.03 6.01 -19.87
C PRO A 153 -14.43 6.58 -20.10
N LYS A 154 -14.81 7.60 -19.32
CA LYS A 154 -16.04 8.39 -19.53
C LYS A 154 -15.79 9.87 -19.28
N ASN A 155 -16.64 10.71 -19.86
CA ASN A 155 -16.70 12.13 -19.51
C ASN A 155 -17.41 12.29 -18.17
N ILE A 156 -16.94 13.23 -17.35
CA ILE A 156 -17.53 13.59 -16.06
C ILE A 156 -17.50 15.11 -15.90
N GLY A 157 -18.55 15.69 -15.33
CA GLY A 157 -18.55 17.08 -14.87
C GLY A 157 -17.82 17.22 -13.54
N SER A 158 -18.02 16.28 -12.62
CA SER A 158 -17.43 16.34 -11.28
C SER A 158 -16.93 14.98 -10.79
N LEU A 159 -16.07 14.97 -9.77
CA LEU A 159 -15.45 13.73 -9.28
C LEU A 159 -16.45 12.78 -8.61
N ASP A 160 -17.50 13.29 -7.95
CA ASP A 160 -18.52 12.48 -7.29
C ASP A 160 -19.30 11.58 -8.27
N GLU A 161 -19.35 11.92 -9.56
CA GLU A 161 -19.93 11.05 -10.59
C GLU A 161 -19.25 9.67 -10.72
N ILE A 162 -18.05 9.50 -10.15
CA ILE A 162 -17.37 8.19 -10.12
C ILE A 162 -17.78 7.34 -8.90
N THR A 163 -18.44 7.92 -7.90
CA THR A 163 -18.86 7.24 -6.66
C THR A 163 -20.37 7.20 -6.46
N ASN A 164 -21.13 8.06 -7.13
CA ASN A 164 -22.58 8.23 -6.92
C ASN A 164 -23.40 6.95 -7.13
N ASN A 165 -22.93 6.04 -7.99
CA ASN A 165 -23.62 4.79 -8.29
C ASN A 165 -23.05 3.55 -7.59
N ILE A 166 -22.10 3.74 -6.65
CA ILE A 166 -21.55 2.64 -5.84
C ILE A 166 -22.26 2.62 -4.49
N GLY A 167 -22.61 1.43 -4.00
CA GLY A 167 -23.37 1.23 -2.76
C GLY A 167 -22.73 1.93 -1.57
N ASN A 168 -23.56 2.55 -0.71
CA ASN A 168 -23.07 3.32 0.44
C ASN A 168 -22.33 2.46 1.48
N ASN A 169 -22.60 1.16 1.51
CA ASN A 169 -22.00 0.21 2.45
C ASN A 169 -20.86 -0.60 1.82
N THR A 170 -20.57 -0.39 0.54
CA THR A 170 -19.50 -1.10 -0.16
C THR A 170 -18.16 -0.55 0.31
N ASN A 171 -17.27 -1.41 0.82
CA ASN A 171 -15.91 -1.02 1.18
C ASN A 171 -15.02 -1.07 -0.07
N TYR A 172 -14.68 0.08 -0.63
CA TYR A 172 -13.89 0.15 -1.85
C TYR A 172 -12.90 1.31 -1.89
N THR A 173 -11.92 1.17 -2.79
CA THR A 173 -11.04 2.25 -3.21
C THR A 173 -11.00 2.38 -4.72
N ILE A 174 -10.76 3.58 -5.22
CA ILE A 174 -10.64 3.90 -6.64
C ILE A 174 -9.23 4.39 -6.92
N SER A 175 -8.61 3.86 -7.98
CA SER A 175 -7.31 4.33 -8.47
C SER A 175 -7.38 4.60 -9.97
N GLY A 176 -6.70 5.64 -10.41
CA GLY A 176 -6.66 6.02 -11.83
C GLY A 176 -6.26 7.46 -12.04
N LYS A 177 -6.44 7.95 -13.27
CA LYS A 177 -6.13 9.32 -13.67
C LYS A 177 -7.33 9.92 -14.37
N ILE A 178 -7.50 11.22 -14.23
CA ILE A 178 -8.58 11.99 -14.85
C ILE A 178 -7.92 13.22 -15.47
N SER A 179 -8.08 13.39 -16.77
CA SER A 179 -7.64 14.60 -17.45
C SER A 179 -8.67 15.69 -17.18
N THR A 180 -8.21 16.88 -16.79
CA THR A 180 -9.08 18.02 -16.45
C THR A 180 -8.53 19.30 -17.06
N ASN A 181 -9.30 20.38 -16.95
CA ASN A 181 -8.76 21.72 -17.11
C ASN A 181 -7.92 22.10 -15.88
N GLU A 182 -6.92 22.95 -16.08
CA GLU A 182 -6.09 23.50 -15.00
C GLU A 182 -6.96 24.17 -13.93
N LYS A 183 -6.60 23.96 -12.65
CA LYS A 183 -7.11 24.74 -11.51
C LYS A 183 -5.95 25.53 -10.92
N ASP A 184 -6.27 26.62 -10.25
CA ASP A 184 -5.26 27.45 -9.61
C ASP A 184 -4.58 26.72 -8.42
N SER A 185 -3.40 27.21 -8.05
CA SER A 185 -2.60 26.62 -6.97
C SER A 185 -3.27 26.71 -5.59
N GLU A 186 -4.15 27.68 -5.36
CA GLU A 186 -4.85 27.83 -4.08
C GLU A 186 -5.88 26.72 -3.90
N THR A 187 -6.64 26.41 -4.96
CA THR A 187 -7.58 25.28 -5.00
C THR A 187 -6.86 23.96 -4.68
N TYR A 188 -5.70 23.70 -5.27
CA TYR A 188 -4.94 22.47 -4.99
C TYR A 188 -4.33 22.44 -3.58
N GLN A 189 -3.92 23.59 -3.05
CA GLN A 189 -3.44 23.67 -1.66
C GLN A 189 -4.59 23.42 -0.67
N GLN A 190 -5.77 23.95 -0.93
CA GLN A 190 -6.98 23.68 -0.14
C GLN A 190 -7.33 22.19 -0.17
N LEU A 191 -7.34 21.57 -1.36
CA LEU A 191 -7.55 20.13 -1.50
C LEU A 191 -6.58 19.30 -0.65
N SER A 192 -5.28 19.61 -0.74
CA SER A 192 -4.25 18.93 0.05
C SER A 192 -4.51 19.05 1.55
N ASN A 193 -4.91 20.24 2.03
CA ASN A 193 -5.16 20.48 3.44
C ASN A 193 -6.39 19.71 3.92
N GLU A 194 -7.50 19.77 3.19
CA GLU A 194 -8.75 19.10 3.57
C GLU A 194 -8.60 17.58 3.58
N LEU A 195 -7.91 17.01 2.60
CA LEU A 195 -7.62 15.57 2.59
C LEU A 195 -6.73 15.15 3.79
N PHE A 196 -5.74 15.97 4.14
CA PHE A 196 -4.91 15.70 5.32
C PHE A 196 -5.70 15.82 6.64
N LEU A 197 -6.59 16.79 6.76
CA LEU A 197 -7.39 17.01 7.96
C LEU A 197 -8.48 15.95 8.14
N ASN A 198 -9.10 15.47 7.06
CA ASN A 198 -10.26 14.58 7.11
C ASN A 198 -9.95 13.10 6.78
N GLY A 199 -8.73 12.78 6.37
CA GLY A 199 -8.34 11.38 6.08
C GLY A 199 -6.85 11.09 6.21
N ARG A 200 -6.03 12.09 6.57
CA ARG A 200 -4.56 12.01 6.71
C ARG A 200 -3.79 11.61 5.45
N LYS A 201 -4.44 11.23 4.35
CA LYS A 201 -3.78 10.84 3.10
C LYS A 201 -4.21 11.73 1.94
N GLN A 202 -3.25 12.05 1.08
CA GLN A 202 -3.47 12.79 -0.17
C GLN A 202 -3.86 11.82 -1.29
N SER A 203 -5.02 11.16 -1.15
CA SER A 203 -5.49 10.16 -2.12
C SER A 203 -5.93 10.77 -3.45
N THR A 204 -6.17 12.09 -3.50
CA THR A 204 -6.43 12.84 -4.73
C THR A 204 -5.41 13.98 -4.84
N LYS A 205 -4.65 14.03 -5.93
CA LYS A 205 -3.63 15.07 -6.13
C LYS A 205 -3.49 15.49 -7.59
N PRO A 206 -3.13 16.74 -7.88
CA PRO A 206 -2.75 17.14 -9.22
C PRO A 206 -1.45 16.45 -9.63
N ILE A 207 -1.36 16.06 -10.90
CA ILE A 207 -0.13 15.65 -11.55
C ILE A 207 -0.01 16.37 -12.89
N ASN A 208 1.19 16.86 -13.18
CA ASN A 208 1.50 17.50 -14.45
C ASN A 208 2.33 16.49 -15.25
N GLU A 209 1.66 15.67 -16.05
CA GLU A 209 2.34 14.78 -17.00
C GLU A 209 2.31 15.43 -18.39
N ASN A 210 3.46 15.96 -18.81
CA ASN A 210 3.65 16.65 -20.10
C ASN A 210 2.84 17.96 -20.21
N THR A 211 1.87 18.01 -21.12
CA THR A 211 1.10 19.20 -21.55
C THR A 211 -0.34 19.21 -21.05
N TYR A 212 -0.75 18.24 -20.24
CA TYR A 212 -2.14 18.11 -19.77
C TYR A 212 -2.19 18.05 -18.25
N ASP A 213 -3.10 18.81 -17.66
CA ASP A 213 -3.41 18.73 -16.24
C ASP A 213 -4.22 17.47 -15.98
N GLN A 214 -3.78 16.73 -14.97
CA GLN A 214 -4.48 15.53 -14.55
C GLN A 214 -4.64 15.51 -13.04
N ILE A 215 -5.71 14.87 -12.61
CA ILE A 215 -5.93 14.47 -11.24
C ILE A 215 -5.60 12.99 -11.15
N GLN A 216 -4.73 12.64 -10.20
CA GLN A 216 -4.45 11.26 -9.85
C GLN A 216 -5.26 10.85 -8.63
N LEU A 217 -5.95 9.71 -8.75
CA LEU A 217 -6.59 9.00 -7.65
C LEU A 217 -5.70 7.82 -7.23
N ILE A 218 -5.36 7.77 -5.94
CA ILE A 218 -4.51 6.74 -5.34
C ILE A 218 -5.29 6.11 -4.19
N MET A 219 -5.90 4.96 -4.47
CA MET A 219 -6.70 4.21 -3.49
C MET A 219 -7.66 5.13 -2.71
N ALA A 220 -8.36 6.00 -3.43
CA ALA A 220 -9.26 7.00 -2.87
C ALA A 220 -10.60 6.34 -2.51
N ASN A 221 -11.12 6.60 -1.32
CA ASN A 221 -12.47 6.16 -0.94
C ASN A 221 -13.53 7.21 -1.28
N LYS A 222 -14.80 6.88 -1.05
CA LYS A 222 -15.95 7.77 -1.31
C LYS A 222 -15.82 9.13 -0.62
N THR A 223 -15.46 9.13 0.66
CA THR A 223 -15.34 10.36 1.46
C THR A 223 -14.32 11.31 0.86
N GLU A 224 -13.15 10.80 0.50
CA GLU A 224 -12.06 11.59 -0.08
C GLU A 224 -12.41 12.12 -1.47
N ILE A 225 -13.08 11.31 -2.29
CA ILE A 225 -13.56 11.73 -3.62
C ILE A 225 -14.61 12.84 -3.49
N ASN A 226 -15.51 12.74 -2.51
CA ASN A 226 -16.52 13.77 -2.29
C ASN A 226 -15.90 15.08 -1.81
N ILE A 227 -14.96 15.04 -0.86
CA ILE A 227 -14.19 16.22 -0.43
C ILE A 227 -13.49 16.85 -1.64
N ALA A 228 -12.85 16.03 -2.48
CA ALA A 228 -12.18 16.52 -3.67
C ALA A 228 -13.15 17.13 -4.68
N SER A 229 -14.32 16.51 -4.88
CA SER A 229 -15.37 17.01 -5.77
C SER A 229 -15.89 18.37 -5.32
N GLU A 230 -16.14 18.55 -4.02
CA GLU A 230 -16.63 19.81 -3.45
C GLU A 230 -15.63 20.96 -3.65
N ILE A 231 -14.33 20.69 -3.49
CA ILE A 231 -13.27 21.71 -3.62
C ILE A 231 -12.99 22.03 -5.09
N LEU A 232 -12.89 21.01 -5.94
CA LEU A 232 -12.54 21.19 -7.36
C LEU A 232 -13.73 21.69 -8.20
N GLY A 233 -14.96 21.41 -7.75
CA GLY A 233 -16.19 21.75 -8.43
C GLY A 233 -16.30 21.07 -9.80
N ASN A 234 -16.79 21.81 -10.79
CA ASN A 234 -16.82 21.33 -12.17
C ASN A 234 -15.38 21.21 -12.73
N ILE A 235 -15.02 20.04 -13.21
CA ILE A 235 -13.73 19.72 -13.81
C ILE A 235 -13.80 19.53 -15.33
N ASP A 236 -15.01 19.37 -15.90
CA ASP A 236 -15.24 19.06 -17.32
C ASP A 236 -14.21 18.04 -17.87
N GLY A 237 -14.07 16.93 -17.14
CA GLY A 237 -12.95 16.01 -17.29
C GLY A 237 -13.28 14.74 -18.07
N GLN A 238 -12.22 14.03 -18.45
CA GLN A 238 -12.32 12.67 -19.00
C GLN A 238 -11.50 11.71 -18.14
N THR A 239 -12.16 10.67 -17.63
CA THR A 239 -11.47 9.62 -16.87
C THR A 239 -10.61 8.79 -17.82
N GLY A 240 -9.45 8.35 -17.35
CA GLY A 240 -8.80 7.18 -17.92
C GLY A 240 -9.55 5.90 -17.53
N ILE A 241 -8.88 4.77 -17.70
CA ILE A 241 -9.31 3.53 -17.05
C ILE A 241 -9.22 3.74 -15.54
N LEU A 242 -10.34 3.56 -14.84
CA LEU A 242 -10.37 3.55 -13.38
C LEU A 242 -10.46 2.11 -12.89
N THR A 243 -9.75 1.81 -11.80
CA THR A 243 -9.83 0.53 -11.10
C THR A 243 -10.54 0.74 -9.77
N ILE A 244 -11.67 0.07 -9.59
CA ILE A 244 -12.42 -0.02 -8.34
C ILE A 244 -12.01 -1.32 -7.65
N ARG A 245 -11.33 -1.23 -6.50
CA ARG A 245 -11.01 -2.41 -5.66
C ARG A 245 -12.02 -2.49 -4.53
N ILE A 246 -12.78 -3.56 -4.46
CA ILE A 246 -13.80 -3.82 -3.44
C ILE A 246 -13.26 -4.87 -2.48
N TYR A 247 -13.22 -4.54 -1.19
CA TYR A 247 -12.75 -5.41 -0.13
C TYR A 247 -13.93 -6.19 0.45
N ASN A 248 -13.80 -7.52 0.53
CA ASN A 248 -14.87 -8.41 1.00
C ASN A 248 -16.18 -8.23 0.20
N SER A 249 -16.07 -8.13 -1.12
CA SER A 249 -17.19 -7.91 -2.05
C SER A 249 -18.22 -9.02 -1.95
N ASN A 250 -19.50 -8.64 -2.04
CA ASN A 250 -20.60 -9.57 -2.27
C ASN A 250 -21.11 -9.47 -3.73
N PRO A 251 -21.96 -10.41 -4.20
CA PRO A 251 -22.49 -10.37 -5.57
C PRO A 251 -23.29 -9.10 -5.91
N GLU A 252 -23.97 -8.50 -4.94
CA GLU A 252 -24.77 -7.28 -5.15
C GLU A 252 -23.87 -6.07 -5.43
N ASP A 253 -22.72 -5.96 -4.73
CA ASP A 253 -21.72 -4.91 -4.96
C ASP A 253 -21.23 -4.93 -6.42
N ILE A 254 -20.92 -6.12 -6.93
CA ILE A 254 -20.40 -6.32 -8.29
C ILE A 254 -21.48 -5.96 -9.30
N GLN A 255 -22.71 -6.48 -9.11
CA GLN A 255 -23.83 -6.23 -10.01
C GLN A 255 -24.22 -4.75 -10.06
N GLN A 256 -24.15 -4.04 -8.94
CA GLN A 256 -24.42 -2.61 -8.90
C GLN A 256 -23.42 -1.83 -9.77
N ILE A 257 -22.14 -2.20 -9.74
CA ILE A 257 -21.11 -1.55 -10.57
C ILE A 257 -21.29 -1.90 -12.04
N GLU A 258 -21.53 -3.18 -12.37
CA GLU A 258 -21.79 -3.62 -13.76
C GLU A 258 -22.98 -2.91 -14.39
N ASN A 259 -24.04 -2.64 -13.62
CA ASN A 259 -25.22 -1.93 -14.11
C ASN A 259 -25.01 -0.42 -14.28
N SER A 260 -24.02 0.14 -13.57
CA SER A 260 -23.84 1.59 -13.45
C SER A 260 -22.67 2.13 -14.27
N PHE A 261 -21.74 1.25 -14.66
CA PHE A 261 -20.52 1.61 -15.36
C PHE A 261 -20.28 0.67 -16.53
N ASP A 262 -19.61 1.18 -17.56
CA ASP A 262 -19.11 0.36 -18.65
C ASP A 262 -17.88 -0.43 -18.17
N VAL A 263 -18.11 -1.65 -17.69
CA VAL A 263 -17.09 -2.55 -17.15
C VAL A 263 -16.44 -3.34 -18.29
N PHE A 264 -15.11 -3.30 -18.38
CA PHE A 264 -14.39 -4.12 -19.38
C PHE A 264 -13.60 -5.28 -18.77
N ASN A 265 -13.32 -5.26 -17.46
CA ASN A 265 -12.59 -6.33 -16.81
C ASN A 265 -12.97 -6.47 -15.33
N ILE A 266 -13.13 -7.71 -14.88
CA ILE A 266 -13.37 -8.08 -13.48
C ILE A 266 -12.37 -9.14 -13.09
N ARG A 267 -11.57 -8.88 -12.06
CA ARG A 267 -10.60 -9.80 -11.51
C ARG A 267 -10.94 -10.11 -10.06
N LYS A 268 -11.18 -11.38 -9.76
CA LYS A 268 -11.29 -11.88 -8.38
C LYS A 268 -9.91 -12.31 -7.89
N ILE A 269 -9.55 -11.88 -6.70
CA ILE A 269 -8.28 -12.19 -6.04
C ILE A 269 -8.61 -13.10 -4.86
N THR A 270 -8.09 -14.32 -4.91
CA THR A 270 -8.23 -15.40 -3.91
C THR A 270 -6.84 -15.76 -3.37
#